data_AF-A0A6I4SQM4-F1
#
_entry.id   AF-A0A6I4SQM4-F1
#
_cell.length_a   1.000
_cell.length_b   1.000
_cell.length_c   1.000
_cell.angle_alpha   90.00
_cell.angle_beta   90.00
_cell.angle_gamma   90.00
#
_symmetry.space_group_name_H-M   'P 1'
#
loop_
_entity.id
_entity.type
_entity.pdbx_description
1 polymer ?
#
loop_
_entity_poly.entity_id
_entity_poly.type
_entity_poly.pdbx_seq_one_letter_code
_entity_poly.pdbx_strand_id
1 'polypeptide(L)'
;MKVFATTKLVGAACALLLTPVSQTVVWAQDARPAPPPLTAQDVEPVCMSGAFRNVPQVTESRRGQAFRIVVAARDVKNLEVNGFSVVDCKVADLATAVRRGGWRDEICELASAGNEAVQNQLERVYGVRPSILCGSAELVAGAWERGRSSKPE
;
A
#
# COMPACT_ATOMS: atom_id res chain seq x y z
N MET A 1 54.26 25.95 44.05
CA MET A 1 54.41 27.41 44.24
C MET A 1 55.04 27.99 42.99
N LYS A 2 54.48 29.11 42.50
CA LYS A 2 55.07 30.25 41.75
C LYS A 2 56.30 30.02 40.83
N VAL A 3 56.45 30.59 39.63
CA VAL A 3 55.64 31.43 38.71
C VAL A 3 56.63 31.98 37.62
N PHE A 4 56.09 32.39 36.46
CA PHE A 4 56.63 33.27 35.39
C PHE A 4 57.77 32.79 34.48
N ALA A 5 57.52 32.81 33.16
CA ALA A 5 58.09 33.85 32.28
C ALA A 5 57.37 33.90 30.92
N THR A 6 57.31 35.12 30.42
CA THR A 6 56.47 35.68 29.37
C THR A 6 57.24 35.74 28.05
N THR A 7 56.62 35.38 26.92
CA THR A 7 57.08 35.87 25.61
C THR A 7 55.89 36.17 24.71
N LYS A 8 55.71 37.45 24.38
CA LYS A 8 54.84 37.92 23.29
C LYS A 8 55.51 37.61 21.96
N LEU A 9 54.75 37.13 20.99
CA LEU A 9 55.09 37.29 19.57
C LEU A 9 53.83 37.66 18.79
N VAL A 10 53.92 38.84 18.20
CA VAL A 10 53.01 39.46 17.26
C VAL A 10 53.13 38.71 15.94
N GLY A 11 52.01 38.34 15.33
CA GLY A 11 51.98 37.71 14.01
C GLY A 11 50.60 37.83 13.38
N ALA A 12 50.49 38.71 12.40
CA ALA A 12 49.29 38.95 11.61
C ALA A 12 48.81 37.66 10.93
N ALA A 13 47.57 37.25 11.23
CA ALA A 13 46.90 36.19 10.50
C ALA A 13 45.81 36.82 9.63
N CYS A 14 46.02 36.69 8.33
CA CYS A 14 45.15 37.07 7.24
C CYS A 14 43.72 36.55 7.49
N ALA A 15 42.78 37.46 7.76
CA ALA A 15 41.36 37.16 7.80
C ALA A 15 40.85 36.94 6.36
N LEU A 16 41.11 35.75 5.82
CA LEU A 16 40.45 35.28 4.61
C LEU A 16 39.00 34.93 4.97
N LEU A 17 38.10 35.77 4.47
CA LEU A 17 36.65 35.61 4.53
C LEU A 17 36.25 34.28 3.85
N LEU A 18 35.97 33.26 4.66
CA LEU A 18 35.30 32.04 4.23
C LEU A 18 33.81 32.37 4.02
N THR A 19 33.39 32.57 2.78
CA THR A 19 31.96 32.58 2.43
C THR A 19 31.42 31.14 2.47
N PRO A 20 30.29 30.88 3.13
CA PRO A 20 29.63 29.58 3.02
C PRO A 20 29.04 29.45 1.61
N VAL A 21 29.58 28.54 0.82
CA VAL A 21 28.97 28.11 -0.45
C VAL A 21 27.70 27.32 -0.11
N SER A 22 26.57 28.01 -0.07
CA SER A 22 25.24 27.39 -0.03
C SER A 22 25.00 26.65 -1.35
N GLN A 23 25.26 25.34 -1.37
CA GLN A 23 24.93 24.48 -2.50
C GLN A 23 23.42 24.24 -2.49
N THR A 24 22.68 25.01 -3.27
CA THR A 24 21.29 24.70 -3.62
C THR A 24 21.30 23.50 -4.57
N VAL A 25 21.17 22.30 -4.01
CA VAL A 25 20.90 21.08 -4.80
C VAL A 25 19.48 21.21 -5.36
N VAL A 26 19.37 21.68 -6.59
CA VAL A 26 18.12 21.62 -7.37
C VAL A 26 17.96 20.17 -7.81
N TRP A 27 17.12 19.42 -7.11
CA TRP A 27 16.69 18.10 -7.55
C TRP A 27 15.84 18.28 -8.81
N ALA A 28 16.39 17.89 -9.96
CA ALA A 28 15.60 17.72 -11.16
C ALA A 28 14.54 16.65 -10.87
N GLN A 29 13.29 17.07 -10.69
CA GLN A 29 12.17 16.15 -10.71
C GLN A 29 12.08 15.62 -12.14
N ASP A 30 12.58 14.40 -12.36
CA ASP A 30 12.27 13.64 -13.56
C ASP A 30 10.76 13.66 -13.73
N ALA A 31 10.28 14.39 -14.74
CA ALA A 31 8.89 14.45 -15.14
C ALA A 31 8.51 13.07 -15.69
N ARG A 32 8.26 12.11 -14.78
CA ARG A 32 7.76 10.80 -15.17
C ARG A 32 6.44 11.04 -15.89
N PRO A 33 6.26 10.49 -17.10
CA PRO A 33 4.99 10.61 -17.81
C PRO A 33 3.87 10.10 -16.90
N ALA A 34 2.78 10.85 -16.83
CA ALA A 34 1.62 10.48 -16.02
C ALA A 34 1.15 9.08 -16.45
N PRO A 35 0.76 8.21 -15.50
CA PRO A 35 0.19 6.92 -15.86
C PRO A 35 -1.07 7.14 -16.71
N PRO A 36 -1.35 6.24 -17.66
CA PRO A 36 -2.56 6.34 -18.47
C PRO A 36 -3.80 6.33 -17.56
N PRO A 37 -4.89 7.02 -17.97
CA PRO A 37 -6.13 7.03 -17.20
C PRO A 37 -6.70 5.62 -17.08
N LEU A 38 -7.25 5.30 -15.91
CA LEU A 38 -7.92 4.02 -15.68
C LEU A 38 -9.22 3.96 -16.48
N THR A 39 -9.44 2.86 -17.18
CA THR A 39 -10.68 2.60 -17.91
C THR A 39 -11.73 1.99 -16.97
N ALA A 40 -12.99 2.00 -17.40
CA ALA A 40 -14.06 1.35 -16.65
C ALA A 40 -13.83 -0.17 -16.50
N GLN A 41 -13.23 -0.79 -17.52
CA GLN A 41 -12.87 -2.21 -17.51
C GLN A 41 -11.78 -2.51 -16.46
N ASP A 42 -10.81 -1.60 -16.26
CA ASP A 42 -9.71 -1.83 -15.31
C ASP A 42 -10.18 -1.90 -13.85
N VAL A 43 -11.28 -1.21 -13.54
CA VAL A 43 -11.88 -1.13 -12.20
C VAL A 43 -13.11 -2.02 -12.05
N GLU A 44 -13.38 -2.87 -13.04
CA GLU A 44 -14.47 -3.83 -12.94
C GLU A 44 -14.21 -4.79 -11.78
N PRO A 45 -15.19 -5.01 -10.90
CA PRO A 45 -15.04 -5.87 -9.74
C PRO A 45 -14.97 -7.35 -10.11
N VAL A 46 -13.93 -8.01 -9.62
CA VAL A 46 -13.74 -9.45 -9.77
C VAL A 46 -13.61 -10.09 -8.40
N CYS A 47 -14.45 -11.09 -8.14
CA CYS A 47 -14.30 -11.91 -6.93
C CYS A 47 -13.26 -12.99 -7.15
N MET A 48 -12.36 -13.14 -6.19
CA MET A 48 -11.32 -14.15 -6.22
C MET A 48 -11.30 -14.92 -4.91
N SER A 49 -10.86 -16.17 -4.97
CA SER A 49 -10.62 -16.99 -3.79
C SER A 49 -9.21 -17.54 -3.79
N GLY A 50 -8.62 -17.66 -2.61
CA GLY A 50 -7.32 -18.28 -2.39
C GLY A 50 -7.37 -19.19 -1.16
N ALA A 51 -6.35 -20.04 -1.01
CA ALA A 51 -6.18 -20.82 0.21
C ALA A 51 -5.23 -20.10 1.16
N PHE A 52 -5.52 -20.15 2.47
CA PHE A 52 -4.53 -19.74 3.46
C PHE A 52 -3.24 -20.55 3.24
N ARG A 53 -2.13 -19.85 2.96
CA ARG A 53 -0.82 -20.51 2.89
C ARG A 53 -0.49 -21.11 4.26
N ASN A 54 0.43 -22.08 4.32
CA ASN A 54 0.83 -22.79 5.54
C ASN A 54 1.39 -21.83 6.61
N VAL A 55 0.50 -21.11 7.29
CA VAL A 55 0.86 -20.13 8.30
C VAL A 55 0.63 -20.78 9.66
N PRO A 56 1.66 -20.84 10.53
CA PRO A 56 1.58 -21.48 11.84
C PRO A 56 0.45 -20.93 12.72
N GLN A 57 0.01 -19.70 12.47
CA GLN A 57 -1.00 -18.99 13.26
C GLN A 57 -2.44 -19.25 12.81
N VAL A 58 -2.66 -19.98 11.70
CA VAL A 58 -4.01 -20.40 11.30
C VAL A 58 -4.36 -21.66 12.07
N THR A 59 -5.41 -21.58 12.89
CA THR A 59 -5.97 -22.72 13.63
C THR A 59 -6.27 -23.86 12.66
N GLU A 60 -6.13 -25.12 13.09
CA GLU A 60 -6.39 -26.28 12.21
C GLU A 60 -7.79 -26.22 11.58
N SER A 61 -8.78 -25.71 12.31
CA SER A 61 -10.16 -25.52 11.83
C SER A 61 -10.30 -24.54 10.65
N ARG A 62 -9.33 -23.65 10.44
CA ARG A 62 -9.31 -22.69 9.33
C ARG A 62 -8.33 -23.07 8.23
N ARG A 63 -7.47 -24.08 8.44
CA ARG A 63 -6.61 -24.59 7.36
C ARG A 63 -7.49 -25.20 6.28
N GLY A 64 -7.22 -24.85 5.02
CA GLY A 64 -8.02 -25.29 3.88
C GLY A 64 -9.32 -24.51 3.66
N GLN A 65 -9.70 -23.57 4.55
CA GLN A 65 -10.78 -22.64 4.23
C GLN A 65 -10.30 -21.67 3.16
N ALA A 66 -11.10 -21.54 2.10
CA ALA A 66 -10.84 -20.54 1.08
C ALA A 66 -11.19 -19.15 1.63
N PHE A 67 -10.24 -18.23 1.56
CA PHE A 67 -10.52 -16.82 1.81
C PHE A 67 -10.92 -16.15 0.50
N ARG A 68 -11.87 -15.23 0.56
CA ARG A 68 -12.48 -14.59 -0.61
C ARG A 68 -12.23 -13.09 -0.55
N ILE A 69 -11.95 -12.51 -1.69
CA ILE A 69 -11.67 -11.08 -1.86
C ILE A 69 -12.40 -10.54 -3.08
N VAL A 70 -12.63 -9.23 -3.10
CA VAL A 70 -13.07 -8.51 -4.31
C VAL A 70 -11.97 -7.56 -4.74
N VAL A 71 -11.58 -7.58 -6.00
CA VAL A 71 -10.49 -6.74 -6.51
C VAL A 71 -10.85 -6.14 -7.85
N ALA A 72 -10.10 -5.13 -8.27
CA ALA A 72 -10.22 -4.56 -9.61
C ALA A 72 -9.69 -5.56 -10.65
N ALA A 73 -10.33 -5.62 -11.83
CA ALA A 73 -9.95 -6.54 -12.91
C ALA A 73 -8.47 -6.45 -13.31
N ARG A 74 -7.89 -5.24 -13.24
CA ARG A 74 -6.45 -5.02 -13.50
C ARG A 74 -5.52 -5.77 -12.53
N ASP A 75 -5.98 -6.07 -11.32
CA ASP A 75 -5.17 -6.69 -10.27
C ASP A 75 -5.24 -8.24 -10.33
N VAL A 76 -6.16 -8.80 -11.12
CA VAL A 76 -6.42 -10.26 -11.20
C VAL A 76 -5.17 -11.05 -11.54
N LYS A 77 -4.43 -10.68 -12.59
CA LYS A 77 -3.22 -11.41 -13.00
C LYS A 77 -2.15 -11.45 -11.90
N ASN A 78 -2.01 -10.36 -11.15
CA ASN A 78 -1.06 -10.29 -10.03
C ASN A 78 -1.48 -11.16 -8.84
N LEU A 79 -2.78 -11.43 -8.70
CA LEU A 79 -3.31 -12.31 -7.65
C LEU A 79 -3.30 -13.78 -8.08
N GLU A 80 -3.49 -14.08 -9.36
CA GLU A 80 -3.38 -15.44 -9.90
C GLU A 80 -1.98 -16.04 -9.66
N VAL A 81 -0.92 -15.26 -9.86
CA VAL A 81 0.46 -15.70 -9.53
C VAL A 81 0.66 -15.94 -8.03
N ASN A 82 -0.22 -15.39 -7.19
CA ASN A 82 -0.23 -15.61 -5.74
C ASN A 82 -1.13 -16.78 -5.31
N GLY A 83 -1.68 -17.54 -6.27
CA GLY A 83 -2.49 -18.73 -6.00
C GLY A 83 -3.98 -18.42 -5.80
N PHE A 84 -4.44 -17.24 -6.20
CA PHE A 84 -5.86 -16.94 -6.26
C PHE A 84 -6.46 -17.43 -7.57
N SER A 85 -7.75 -17.70 -7.53
CA SER A 85 -8.55 -18.05 -8.71
C SER A 85 -9.82 -17.22 -8.71
N VAL A 86 -10.25 -16.80 -9.91
CA VAL A 86 -11.52 -16.10 -10.10
C VAL A 86 -12.68 -17.03 -9.72
N VAL A 87 -13.64 -16.50 -8.95
CA VAL A 87 -14.83 -17.22 -8.52
C VAL A 87 -16.08 -16.36 -8.71
N ASP A 88 -17.23 -17.00 -8.81
CA ASP A 88 -18.51 -16.29 -8.83
C ASP A 88 -18.72 -15.53 -7.51
N CYS A 89 -19.06 -14.24 -7.58
CA CYS A 89 -19.27 -13.40 -6.40
C CYS A 89 -20.40 -13.91 -5.48
N LYS A 90 -21.38 -14.67 -5.99
CA LYS A 90 -22.41 -15.34 -5.19
C LYS A 90 -21.80 -16.46 -4.35
N VAL A 91 -20.90 -17.24 -4.93
CA VAL A 91 -20.16 -18.30 -4.21
C VAL A 91 -19.22 -17.69 -3.17
N ALA A 92 -18.72 -16.49 -3.43
CA ALA A 92 -17.88 -15.75 -2.49
C ALA A 92 -18.65 -15.06 -1.34
N ASP A 93 -20.00 -15.09 -1.31
CA ASP A 93 -20.84 -14.27 -0.42
C ASP A 93 -20.53 -12.76 -0.52
N LEU A 94 -20.15 -12.32 -1.73
CA LEU A 94 -19.80 -10.93 -2.05
C LEU A 94 -20.69 -10.40 -3.19
N ALA A 95 -21.86 -11.03 -3.41
CA ALA A 95 -22.79 -10.66 -4.48
C ALA A 95 -23.56 -9.36 -4.22
N THR A 96 -23.74 -8.95 -2.97
CA THR A 96 -24.48 -7.73 -2.62
C THR A 96 -23.54 -6.55 -2.36
N ALA A 97 -24.02 -5.34 -2.64
CA ALA A 97 -23.25 -4.12 -2.36
C ALA A 97 -22.89 -3.98 -0.87
N VAL A 98 -23.82 -4.37 0.02
CA VAL A 98 -23.61 -4.33 1.47
C VAL A 98 -22.47 -5.26 1.89
N ARG A 99 -22.46 -6.51 1.40
CA ARG A 99 -21.38 -7.47 1.70
C ARG A 99 -20.01 -6.97 1.26
N ARG A 100 -19.95 -6.35 0.08
CA ARG A 100 -18.70 -5.81 -0.46
C ARG A 100 -18.23 -4.56 0.28
N GLY A 101 -19.17 -3.69 0.69
CA GLY A 101 -18.87 -2.58 1.58
C GLY A 101 -18.29 -3.05 2.90
N GLY A 102 -18.92 -4.04 3.53
CA GLY A 102 -18.39 -4.67 4.76
C GLY A 102 -16.99 -5.25 4.56
N TRP A 103 -16.77 -6.00 3.47
CA TRP A 103 -15.44 -6.52 3.15
C TRP A 103 -14.38 -5.42 2.94
N ARG A 104 -14.73 -4.32 2.25
CA ARG A 104 -13.86 -3.15 2.10
C ARG A 104 -13.50 -2.57 3.47
N ASP A 105 -14.50 -2.35 4.31
CA ASP A 105 -14.30 -1.70 5.61
C ASP A 105 -13.42 -2.59 6.51
N GLU A 106 -13.65 -3.91 6.54
CA GLU A 106 -12.83 -4.88 7.27
C GLU A 106 -11.36 -4.89 6.78
N ILE A 107 -11.13 -4.94 5.46
CA ILE A 107 -9.75 -5.00 4.94
C ILE A 107 -9.01 -3.67 5.11
N CYS A 108 -9.72 -2.55 5.03
CA CYS A 108 -9.16 -1.23 5.27
C CYS A 108 -8.89 -0.98 6.76
N GLU A 109 -9.72 -1.50 7.66
CA GLU A 109 -9.42 -1.51 9.10
C GLU A 109 -8.13 -2.29 9.38
N LEU A 110 -7.99 -3.49 8.80
CA LEU A 110 -6.75 -4.27 8.89
C LEU A 110 -5.54 -3.52 8.31
N ALA A 111 -5.70 -2.81 7.20
CA ALA A 111 -4.65 -1.96 6.63
C ALA A 111 -4.28 -0.78 7.56
N SER A 112 -5.26 -0.20 8.25
CA SER A 112 -5.08 0.96 9.13
C SER A 112 -4.39 0.66 10.46
N ALA A 113 -4.28 -0.60 10.86
CA ALA A 113 -3.69 -1.01 12.14
C ALA A 113 -2.24 -0.51 12.37
N GLY A 114 -1.54 -0.04 11.32
CA GLY A 114 -0.27 0.68 11.41
C GLY A 114 0.94 -0.13 11.89
N ASN A 115 0.74 -1.40 12.24
CA ASN A 115 1.78 -2.30 12.71
C ASN A 115 2.36 -3.08 11.52
N GLU A 116 3.55 -2.70 11.07
CA GLU A 116 4.25 -3.35 9.95
C GLU A 116 4.50 -4.85 10.17
N ALA A 117 4.73 -5.29 11.40
CA ALA A 117 4.89 -6.72 11.67
C ALA A 117 3.59 -7.50 11.42
N VAL A 118 2.44 -6.90 11.76
CA VAL A 118 1.11 -7.47 11.46
C VAL A 118 0.86 -7.44 9.95
N GLN A 119 1.15 -6.34 9.26
CA GLN A 119 1.01 -6.24 7.80
C GLN A 119 1.84 -7.32 7.08
N ASN A 120 3.09 -7.53 7.49
CA ASN A 120 3.98 -8.55 6.93
C ASN A 120 3.52 -9.98 7.28
N GLN A 121 2.90 -10.17 8.44
CA GLN A 121 2.29 -11.45 8.78
C GLN A 121 1.07 -11.73 7.90
N LEU A 122 0.19 -10.75 7.71
CA LEU A 122 -0.99 -10.86 6.86
C LEU A 122 -0.60 -11.04 5.40
N GLU A 123 0.43 -10.36 4.91
CA GLU A 123 0.96 -10.58 3.57
C GLU A 123 1.46 -12.02 3.37
N ARG A 124 2.15 -12.59 4.36
CA ARG A 124 2.55 -14.02 4.29
C ARG A 124 1.37 -14.98 4.25
N VAL A 125 0.25 -14.60 4.88
CA VAL A 125 -0.99 -15.37 4.90
C VAL A 125 -1.75 -15.23 3.58
N TYR A 126 -1.97 -14.00 3.13
CA TYR A 126 -2.82 -13.66 2.00
C TYR A 126 -2.08 -13.62 0.66
N GLY A 127 -0.74 -13.64 0.68
CA GLY A 127 0.10 -13.41 -0.50
C GLY A 127 0.16 -11.95 -0.96
N VAL A 128 -0.62 -11.05 -0.34
CA VAL A 128 -0.71 -9.62 -0.69
C VAL A 128 -0.87 -8.79 0.58
N ARG A 129 -0.25 -7.61 0.61
CA ARG A 129 -0.38 -6.67 1.73
C ARG A 129 -1.81 -6.15 1.88
N PRO A 130 -2.38 -6.11 3.09
CA PRO A 130 -3.72 -5.54 3.32
C PRO A 130 -3.89 -4.11 2.78
N SER A 131 -2.85 -3.27 2.79
CA SER A 131 -2.91 -1.92 2.22
C SER A 131 -3.21 -1.92 0.71
N ILE A 132 -2.65 -2.88 -0.04
CA ILE A 132 -2.94 -3.04 -1.47
C ILE A 132 -4.38 -3.52 -1.67
N LEU A 133 -4.84 -4.45 -0.84
CA LEU A 133 -6.22 -4.93 -0.89
C LEU A 133 -7.23 -3.83 -0.56
N CYS A 134 -6.94 -2.98 0.43
CA CYS A 134 -7.77 -1.80 0.74
C CYS A 134 -7.82 -0.82 -0.44
N GLY A 135 -6.68 -0.48 -1.04
CA GLY A 135 -6.68 0.40 -2.22
C GLY A 135 -7.48 -0.17 -3.40
N SER A 136 -7.40 -1.48 -3.64
CA SER A 136 -8.22 -2.16 -4.65
C SER A 136 -9.70 -2.13 -4.29
N ALA A 137 -10.03 -2.36 -3.01
CA ALA A 137 -11.39 -2.32 -2.48
C ALA A 137 -12.05 -0.95 -2.64
N GLU A 138 -11.33 0.13 -2.34
CA GLU A 138 -11.80 1.51 -2.50
C GLU A 138 -12.04 1.87 -3.98
N LEU A 139 -11.11 1.49 -4.86
CA LEU A 139 -11.25 1.71 -6.30
C LEU A 139 -12.51 1.04 -6.86
N VAL A 140 -12.70 -0.21 -6.46
CA VAL A 140 -13.85 -1.02 -6.85
C VAL A 140 -15.15 -0.44 -6.28
N ALA A 141 -15.16 -0.04 -5.00
CA ALA A 141 -16.33 0.60 -4.38
C ALA A 141 -16.72 1.89 -5.11
N GLY A 142 -15.75 2.74 -5.43
CA GLY A 142 -15.99 3.97 -6.18
C GLY A 142 -16.50 3.71 -7.60
N ALA A 143 -16.01 2.66 -8.28
CA ALA A 143 -16.54 2.27 -9.60
C ALA A 143 -18.02 1.86 -9.53
N TRP A 144 -18.42 1.13 -8.49
CA TRP A 144 -19.81 0.73 -8.28
C TRP A 144 -20.75 1.89 -7.99
N GLU A 145 -20.32 2.86 -7.19
CA GLU A 145 -21.11 4.03 -6.85
C GLU A 145 -21.38 4.88 -8.10
N ARG A 146 -20.37 5.09 -8.95
CA ARG A 146 -20.52 5.80 -10.23
C ARG A 146 -21.45 5.09 -11.22
N GLY A 147 -21.43 3.76 -11.24
CA GLY A 147 -22.32 2.95 -12.08
C GLY A 147 -23.80 3.01 -11.67
N ARG A 148 -24.12 3.34 -10.40
CA ARG A 148 -25.51 3.55 -9.96
C ARG A 148 -26.02 4.93 -10.30
N SER A 149 -25.18 5.96 -10.20
CA SER A 149 -25.56 7.35 -10.50
C SER A 149 -25.84 7.63 -11.99
N SER A 150 -25.46 6.70 -12.88
CA SER A 150 -25.60 6.85 -14.34
C SER A 150 -26.86 6.19 -14.91
N LYS A 151 -27.72 5.60 -14.07
CA LYS A 151 -29.05 5.15 -14.46
C LYS A 151 -30.08 6.23 -14.09
N PRO A 152 -30.50 7.12 -15.01
CA PRO A 152 -31.67 7.95 -14.76
C PRO A 152 -32.88 7.01 -14.63
N GLU A 153 -33.69 7.27 -13.60
CA GLU A 153 -34.96 6.58 -13.35
C GLU A 153 -35.95 6.78 -14.50
#